data_AF-A0A819L2B9-F1
#
_entry.id   AF-A0A819L2B9-F1
#
_cell.length_a   1.000
_cell.length_b   1.000
_cell.length_c   1.000
_cell.angle_alpha   90.00
_cell.angle_beta   90.00
_cell.angle_gamma   90.00
#
_symmetry.space_group_name_H-M   'P 1'
#
loop_
_entity.id
_entity.type
_entity.pdbx_description
1 polymer ?
#
loop_
_entity_poly.entity_id
_entity_poly.type
_entity_poly.pdbx_seq_one_letter_code
_entity_poly.pdbx_strand_id
1 'polypeptide(L)'
;DSSDRLLQAADRDVSPNEIIRSSSIPQFQFQLTLSTPPITCSYVLDYEQARQVFLFAMNKINSAKSYYILDGFVTDHVELCQDTSQLYSKLIFFESNIDRKCKMYKRRIDILTILCKEISEEHYLYLIRQLLFELGECYSMLLDLKLEQKANLNSNKNDEKISNLIQSGIKTFEHFLLTMNDKKTNKKPDTYADEYIRSILLAYFYIGRFHSKSIHNRLEHIEQSLNQYNIIVDYVDKHPNVLEYIEQEYNICKEMINLLPLKIEKLRQIK
;
A
#
# COMPACT_ATOMS: atom_id res chain seq x y z
N ASP A 1 76.51 11.66 56.91
CA ASP A 1 76.57 10.26 56.43
C ASP A 1 75.48 9.95 55.43
N SER A 2 75.54 10.62 54.29
CA SER A 2 74.58 10.58 53.20
C SER A 2 75.31 10.20 51.91
N SER A 3 75.88 9.00 51.86
CA SER A 3 76.51 8.44 50.66
C SER A 3 77.04 7.04 50.98
N ASP A 4 76.17 6.03 51.18
CA ASP A 4 76.72 4.65 51.21
C ASP A 4 75.77 3.48 50.98
N ARG A 5 74.59 3.67 50.37
CA ARG A 5 73.74 2.52 49.99
C ARG A 5 73.04 2.68 48.64
N LEU A 6 73.72 3.31 47.68
CA LEU A 6 73.56 2.95 46.28
C LEU A 6 74.64 1.91 45.99
N LEU A 7 74.24 0.63 45.90
CA LEU A 7 74.94 -0.52 45.27
C LEU A 7 74.77 -1.78 46.13
N GLN A 8 73.64 -2.46 45.95
CA GLN A 8 73.62 -3.92 45.82
C GLN A 8 72.21 -4.40 45.46
N ALA A 9 72.17 -5.28 44.45
CA ALA A 9 71.02 -5.99 43.90
C ALA A 9 70.05 -5.09 43.10
N ALA A 10 70.31 -4.79 41.82
CA ALA A 10 70.32 -5.74 40.68
C ALA A 10 69.05 -6.60 40.63
N ASP A 11 68.30 -6.36 39.56
CA ASP A 11 67.33 -7.25 38.92
C ASP A 11 66.15 -7.75 39.75
N ARG A 12 65.07 -6.97 39.66
CA ARG A 12 63.75 -7.58 39.49
C ARG A 12 63.11 -6.96 38.26
N ASP A 13 63.26 -7.66 37.15
CA ASP A 13 62.37 -7.54 35.99
C ASP A 13 60.94 -7.82 36.45
N VAL A 14 60.24 -6.78 36.90
CA VAL A 14 58.80 -6.86 37.07
C VAL A 14 58.22 -6.61 35.67
N SER A 15 57.79 -7.69 35.02
CA SER A 15 57.09 -7.55 33.75
C SER A 15 55.87 -6.63 33.96
N PRO A 16 55.50 -5.77 32.99
CA PRO A 16 54.35 -4.87 33.11
C PRO A 16 53.01 -5.58 33.39
N ASN A 17 52.99 -6.92 33.28
CA ASN A 17 51.81 -7.76 33.46
C ASN A 17 51.55 -8.21 34.91
N GLU A 18 52.34 -7.80 35.90
CA GLU A 18 52.12 -8.22 37.30
C GLU A 18 51.24 -7.27 38.14
N ILE A 19 50.78 -6.13 37.60
CA ILE A 19 49.97 -5.17 38.37
C ILE A 19 48.45 -5.35 38.18
N ILE A 20 47.99 -6.30 37.35
CA ILE A 20 46.55 -6.57 37.18
C ILE A 20 46.21 -8.01 37.59
N ARG A 21 46.37 -8.32 38.87
CA ARG A 21 45.82 -9.55 39.47
C ARG A 21 45.21 -9.30 40.86
N SER A 22 44.38 -8.26 41.01
CA SER A 22 43.50 -8.16 42.17
C SER A 22 42.33 -7.18 42.00
N SER A 23 41.71 -7.13 40.83
CA SER A 23 40.34 -6.62 40.72
C SER A 23 39.50 -7.75 40.19
N SER A 24 38.73 -8.37 41.08
CA SER A 24 37.60 -9.19 40.73
C SER A 24 36.70 -8.35 39.82
N ILE A 25 36.85 -8.51 38.51
CA ILE A 25 35.93 -7.93 37.53
C ILE A 25 34.55 -8.43 37.95
N PRO A 26 33.61 -7.56 38.35
CA PRO A 26 32.27 -8.02 38.67
C PRO A 26 31.70 -8.66 37.40
N GLN A 27 31.60 -9.98 37.42
CA GLN A 27 31.03 -10.74 36.34
C GLN A 27 29.52 -10.52 36.44
N PHE A 28 29.02 -9.49 35.76
CA PHE A 28 27.59 -9.25 35.65
C PHE A 28 26.99 -10.40 34.86
N GLN A 29 26.42 -11.36 35.59
CA GLN A 29 25.64 -12.44 34.99
C GLN A 29 24.29 -11.83 34.60
N PHE A 30 24.23 -11.22 33.41
CA PHE A 30 22.98 -10.82 32.80
C PHE A 30 22.22 -12.10 32.43
N GLN A 31 21.42 -12.59 33.36
CA GLN A 31 20.42 -13.61 33.07
C GLN A 31 19.29 -12.91 32.32
N LEU A 32 19.50 -12.67 31.02
CA LEU A 32 18.44 -12.32 30.10
C LEU A 32 17.53 -13.54 29.98
N THR A 33 16.51 -13.61 30.83
CA THR A 33 15.34 -14.42 30.56
C THR A 33 14.65 -13.79 29.36
N LEU A 34 15.06 -14.21 28.16
CA LEU A 34 14.34 -13.91 26.94
C LEU A 34 12.97 -14.57 27.09
N SER A 35 11.97 -13.80 27.52
CA SER A 35 10.58 -14.22 27.45
C SER A 35 10.32 -14.66 26.02
N THR A 36 9.70 -15.84 25.84
CA THR A 36 9.30 -16.31 24.51
C THR A 36 8.54 -15.17 23.84
N PRO A 37 9.00 -14.70 22.67
CA PRO A 37 8.40 -13.54 22.04
C PRO A 37 6.91 -13.82 21.83
N PRO A 38 6.03 -12.83 22.04
CA PRO A 38 4.58 -13.00 21.93
C PRO A 38 4.11 -13.31 20.50
N ILE A 39 5.04 -13.35 19.52
CA ILE A 39 4.83 -13.67 18.12
C ILE A 39 5.90 -14.67 17.66
N THR A 40 5.54 -15.51 16.69
CA THR A 40 6.45 -16.39 15.97
C THR A 40 7.59 -15.66 15.26
N CYS A 41 8.80 -16.21 15.32
CA CYS A 41 9.93 -15.80 14.49
C CYS A 41 10.04 -16.63 13.19
N SER A 42 9.13 -17.58 12.99
CA SER A 42 9.08 -18.45 11.81
C SER A 42 8.16 -17.90 10.73
N TYR A 43 8.30 -18.40 9.50
CA TYR A 43 7.38 -18.05 8.41
C TYR A 43 5.94 -18.41 8.73
N VAL A 44 5.04 -17.48 8.40
CA VAL A 44 3.59 -17.66 8.49
C VAL A 44 3.10 -18.36 7.23
N LEU A 45 2.53 -19.55 7.37
CA LEU A 45 2.14 -20.39 6.23
C LEU A 45 0.63 -20.55 6.03
N ASP A 46 -0.16 -20.27 7.07
CA ASP A 46 -1.61 -20.45 7.05
C ASP A 46 -2.34 -19.27 7.71
N TYR A 47 -3.66 -19.25 7.54
CA TYR A 47 -4.53 -18.20 8.06
C TYR A 47 -4.52 -18.09 9.58
N GLU A 48 -4.45 -19.21 10.31
CA GLU A 48 -4.52 -19.18 11.78
C GLU A 48 -3.24 -18.61 12.37
N GLN A 49 -2.08 -18.95 11.81
CA GLN A 49 -0.80 -18.31 12.14
C GLN A 49 -0.83 -16.82 11.79
N ALA A 50 -1.29 -16.46 10.58
CA ALA A 50 -1.37 -15.07 10.14
C ALA A 50 -2.30 -14.25 11.04
N ARG A 51 -3.40 -14.84 11.48
CA ARG A 51 -4.36 -14.23 12.39
C ARG A 51 -3.76 -13.91 13.75
N GLN A 52 -2.90 -14.77 14.30
CA GLN A 52 -2.23 -14.50 15.58
C GLN A 52 -1.32 -13.28 15.48
N VAL A 53 -0.52 -13.20 14.42
CA VAL A 53 0.34 -12.03 14.12
C VAL A 53 -0.52 -10.78 13.91
N PHE A 54 -1.60 -10.90 13.13
CA PHE A 54 -2.57 -9.83 12.91
C PHE A 54 -3.12 -9.27 14.23
N LEU A 55 -3.59 -10.13 15.13
CA LEU A 55 -4.20 -9.70 16.39
C LEU A 55 -3.17 -9.00 17.29
N PHE A 56 -1.95 -9.52 17.36
CA PHE A 56 -0.89 -8.85 18.11
C PHE A 56 -0.59 -7.46 17.53
N ALA A 57 -0.34 -7.36 16.22
CA ALA A 57 0.01 -6.10 15.57
C ALA A 57 -1.13 -5.08 15.70
N MET A 58 -2.38 -5.52 15.49
CA MET A 58 -3.57 -4.70 15.66
C MET A 58 -3.69 -4.14 17.08
N ASN A 59 -3.40 -4.95 18.11
CA ASN A 59 -3.41 -4.47 19.49
C ASN A 59 -2.35 -3.38 19.72
N LYS A 60 -1.14 -3.54 19.17
CA LYS A 60 -0.07 -2.53 19.28
C LYS A 60 -0.42 -1.25 18.54
N ILE A 61 -0.96 -1.35 17.33
CA ILE A 61 -1.43 -0.20 16.55
C ILE A 61 -2.53 0.54 17.30
N ASN A 62 -3.50 -0.18 17.88
CA ASN A 62 -4.57 0.45 18.66
C ASN A 62 -4.05 1.16 19.91
N SER A 63 -3.07 0.58 20.61
CA SER A 63 -2.40 1.26 21.72
C SER A 63 -1.69 2.53 21.24
N ALA A 64 -0.98 2.48 20.12
CA ALA A 64 -0.33 3.65 19.55
C ALA A 64 -1.34 4.74 19.14
N LYS A 65 -2.44 4.38 18.48
CA LYS A 65 -3.51 5.32 18.09
C LYS A 65 -4.21 6.01 19.27
N SER A 66 -4.16 5.42 20.47
CA SER A 66 -4.69 6.07 21.67
C SER A 66 -3.83 7.27 22.12
N TYR A 67 -2.56 7.30 21.71
CA TYR A 67 -1.63 8.40 21.97
C TYR A 67 -1.48 9.32 20.75
N TYR A 68 -1.16 8.74 19.59
CA TYR A 68 -1.04 9.45 18.31
C TYR A 68 -2.41 9.67 17.70
N ILE A 69 -3.18 10.55 18.31
CA ILE A 69 -4.47 11.01 17.78
C ILE A 69 -4.26 11.99 16.62
N LEU A 70 -5.27 12.15 15.75
CA LEU A 70 -5.14 13.00 14.56
C LEU A 70 -4.78 14.46 14.91
N ASP A 71 -5.36 15.00 15.98
CA ASP A 71 -5.06 16.35 16.45
C ASP A 71 -3.65 16.39 17.09
N GLY A 72 -2.75 17.17 16.48
CA GLY A 72 -1.36 17.28 16.89
C GLY A 72 -0.39 16.24 16.30
N PHE A 73 -0.87 15.07 15.85
CA PHE A 73 -0.02 14.00 15.27
C PHE A 73 -0.56 13.49 13.92
N VAL A 74 -0.89 14.40 13.00
CA VAL A 74 -1.54 14.05 11.73
C VAL A 74 -0.78 12.97 10.96
N THR A 75 0.52 13.15 10.72
CA THR A 75 1.33 12.19 9.95
C THR A 75 1.38 10.82 10.63
N ASP A 76 1.73 10.76 11.92
CA ASP A 76 1.83 9.50 12.67
C ASP A 76 0.47 8.77 12.73
N HIS A 77 -0.62 9.52 12.94
CA HIS A 77 -1.96 8.95 12.97
C HIS A 77 -2.36 8.33 11.63
N VAL A 78 -2.02 9.01 10.52
CA VAL A 78 -2.28 8.52 9.16
C VAL A 78 -1.49 7.26 8.88
N GLU A 79 -0.20 7.24 9.21
CA GLU A 79 0.67 6.07 9.05
C GLU A 79 0.12 4.86 9.84
N LEU A 80 -0.27 5.05 11.10
CA LEU A 80 -0.89 3.98 11.91
C LEU A 80 -2.21 3.47 11.29
N CYS A 81 -2.96 4.33 10.63
CA CYS A 81 -4.18 3.91 9.93
C CYS A 81 -3.89 3.19 8.61
N GLN A 82 -2.87 3.61 7.86
CA GLN A 82 -2.38 2.88 6.69
C GLN A 82 -1.82 1.51 7.10
N ASP A 83 -1.05 1.42 8.19
CA ASP A 83 -0.57 0.16 8.76
C ASP A 83 -1.72 -0.80 9.07
N THR A 84 -2.83 -0.27 9.60
CA THR A 84 -4.05 -1.05 9.82
C THR A 84 -4.61 -1.62 8.50
N SER A 85 -4.67 -0.78 7.46
CA SER A 85 -5.12 -1.19 6.12
C SER A 85 -4.20 -2.25 5.51
N GLN A 86 -2.89 -2.04 5.60
CA GLN A 86 -1.88 -2.96 5.09
C GLN A 86 -1.90 -4.30 5.83
N LEU A 87 -2.11 -4.28 7.15
CA LEU A 87 -2.24 -5.49 7.96
C LEU A 87 -3.44 -6.34 7.51
N TYR A 88 -4.58 -5.72 7.20
CA TYR A 88 -5.69 -6.42 6.54
C TYR A 88 -5.30 -6.96 5.17
N SER A 89 -4.57 -6.20 4.35
CA SER A 89 -4.09 -6.65 3.04
C SER A 89 -3.27 -7.94 3.14
N LYS A 90 -2.35 -8.02 4.12
CA LYS A 90 -1.52 -9.21 4.35
C LYS A 90 -2.35 -10.38 4.86
N LEU A 91 -3.34 -10.16 5.73
CA LEU A 91 -4.22 -11.23 6.20
C LEU A 91 -5.13 -11.80 5.10
N ILE A 92 -5.63 -10.94 4.19
CA ILE A 92 -6.49 -11.34 3.07
C ILE A 92 -5.82 -12.40 2.17
N PHE A 93 -4.50 -12.36 2.03
CA PHE A 93 -3.73 -13.33 1.26
C PHE A 93 -3.96 -14.78 1.74
N PHE A 94 -4.03 -14.98 3.06
CA PHE A 94 -4.22 -16.31 3.66
C PHE A 94 -5.69 -16.73 3.76
N GLU A 95 -6.62 -15.79 3.60
CA GLU A 95 -8.04 -16.09 3.67
C GLU A 95 -8.50 -16.83 2.39
N SER A 96 -9.37 -17.82 2.53
CA SER A 96 -9.95 -18.56 1.41
C SER A 96 -11.41 -18.18 1.17
N ASN A 97 -12.13 -17.80 2.22
CA ASN A 97 -13.54 -17.45 2.15
C ASN A 97 -13.74 -16.05 1.53
N ILE A 98 -14.42 -16.00 0.38
CA ILE A 98 -14.66 -14.76 -0.38
C ILE A 98 -15.47 -13.73 0.43
N ASP A 99 -16.45 -14.15 1.24
CA ASP A 99 -17.24 -13.23 2.07
C ASP A 99 -16.37 -12.55 3.13
N ARG A 100 -15.43 -13.29 3.74
CA ARG A 100 -14.46 -12.74 4.69
C ARG A 100 -13.49 -11.78 4.01
N LYS A 101 -12.97 -12.12 2.82
CA LYS A 101 -12.16 -11.20 2.00
C LYS A 101 -12.90 -9.90 1.70
N CYS A 102 -14.16 -9.99 1.27
CA CYS A 102 -14.99 -8.82 1.01
C CYS A 102 -15.13 -7.92 2.24
N LYS A 103 -15.37 -8.52 3.42
CA LYS A 103 -15.48 -7.77 4.69
C LYS A 103 -14.17 -7.11 5.09
N MET A 104 -13.03 -7.76 4.85
CA MET A 104 -11.71 -7.19 5.13
C MET A 104 -11.39 -6.03 4.19
N TYR A 105 -11.61 -6.16 2.88
CA TYR A 105 -11.47 -5.03 1.94
C TYR A 105 -12.42 -3.89 2.26
N LYS A 106 -13.67 -4.18 2.67
CA LYS A 106 -14.62 -3.15 3.09
C LYS A 106 -14.10 -2.36 4.29
N ARG A 107 -13.50 -3.02 5.29
CA ARG A 107 -12.87 -2.35 6.44
C ARG A 107 -11.71 -1.45 6.01
N ARG A 108 -10.87 -1.89 5.07
CA ARG A 108 -9.80 -1.06 4.50
C ARG A 108 -10.36 0.20 3.84
N ILE A 109 -11.38 0.05 2.98
CA ILE A 109 -12.07 1.16 2.32
C ILE A 109 -12.61 2.14 3.36
N ASP A 110 -13.24 1.65 4.44
CA ASP A 110 -13.80 2.51 5.48
C ASP A 110 -12.73 3.33 6.20
N ILE A 111 -11.60 2.71 6.57
CA ILE A 111 -10.48 3.40 7.19
C ILE A 111 -9.95 4.50 6.26
N LEU A 112 -9.62 4.15 5.02
CA LEU A 112 -9.02 5.07 4.05
C LEU A 112 -9.98 6.20 3.66
N THR A 113 -11.28 5.90 3.54
CA THR A 113 -12.31 6.91 3.20
C THR A 113 -12.46 7.95 4.31
N ILE A 114 -12.35 7.54 5.58
CA ILE A 114 -12.41 8.46 6.72
C ILE A 114 -11.18 9.37 6.71
N LEU A 115 -9.97 8.81 6.56
CA LEU A 115 -8.73 9.60 6.51
C LEU A 115 -8.74 10.66 5.39
N CYS A 116 -9.15 10.28 4.17
CA CYS A 116 -9.21 11.22 3.06
C CYS A 116 -10.16 12.41 3.31
N LYS A 117 -11.11 12.29 4.24
CA LYS A 117 -12.05 13.37 4.60
C LYS A 117 -11.57 14.24 5.76
N GLU A 118 -10.82 13.66 6.69
CA GLU A 118 -10.39 14.33 7.92
C GLU A 118 -9.11 15.16 7.73
N ILE A 119 -8.30 14.82 6.72
CA ILE A 119 -7.02 15.48 6.46
C ILE A 119 -7.17 16.60 5.43
N SER A 120 -6.47 17.72 5.65
CA SER A 120 -6.42 18.82 4.68
C SER A 120 -5.57 18.46 3.46
N GLU A 121 -6.19 18.46 2.28
CA GLU A 121 -5.51 18.25 0.99
C GLU A 121 -4.44 19.32 0.69
N GLU A 122 -4.64 20.55 1.15
CA GLU A 122 -3.67 21.64 0.94
C GLU A 122 -2.36 21.40 1.70
N HIS A 123 -2.47 20.94 2.95
CA HIS A 123 -1.32 20.78 3.85
C HIS A 123 -0.63 19.41 3.69
N TYR A 124 -1.39 18.37 3.36
CA TYR A 124 -0.93 16.98 3.33
C TYR A 124 -1.16 16.31 1.98
N LEU A 125 -0.96 17.06 0.89
CA LEU A 125 -1.22 16.61 -0.49
C LEU A 125 -0.55 15.27 -0.83
N TYR A 126 0.68 15.06 -0.36
CA TYR A 126 1.41 13.80 -0.56
C TYR A 126 0.67 12.61 0.08
N LEU A 127 0.23 12.74 1.34
CA LEU A 127 -0.53 11.70 2.03
C LEU A 127 -1.87 11.44 1.35
N ILE A 128 -2.59 12.50 0.94
CA ILE A 128 -3.85 12.36 0.20
C ILE A 128 -3.66 11.57 -1.10
N ARG A 129 -2.60 11.85 -1.86
CA ARG A 129 -2.28 11.09 -3.09
C ARG A 129 -2.06 9.61 -2.80
N GLN A 130 -1.29 9.28 -1.77
CA GLN A 130 -1.06 7.90 -1.36
C GLN A 130 -2.36 7.20 -0.93
N LEU A 131 -3.17 7.87 -0.09
CA LEU A 131 -4.42 7.34 0.43
C LEU A 131 -5.45 7.12 -0.69
N LEU A 132 -5.59 8.07 -1.62
CA LEU A 132 -6.49 7.95 -2.76
C LEU A 132 -6.09 6.79 -3.67
N PHE A 133 -4.78 6.64 -3.94
CA PHE A 133 -4.30 5.54 -4.76
C PHE A 133 -4.59 4.18 -4.11
N GLU A 134 -4.23 4.01 -2.83
CA GLU A 134 -4.52 2.78 -2.08
C GLU A 134 -6.04 2.49 -2.02
N LEU A 135 -6.87 3.51 -1.81
CA LEU A 135 -8.32 3.40 -1.76
C LEU A 135 -8.90 2.92 -3.10
N GLY A 136 -8.39 3.46 -4.21
CA GLY A 136 -8.78 3.04 -5.56
C GLY A 136 -8.44 1.57 -5.84
N GLU A 137 -7.26 1.10 -5.43
CA GLU A 137 -6.88 -0.31 -5.52
C GLU A 137 -7.79 -1.20 -4.67
N CYS A 138 -8.14 -0.77 -3.45
CA CYS A 138 -9.08 -1.49 -2.59
C CYS A 138 -10.47 -1.64 -3.22
N TYR A 139 -10.97 -0.60 -3.89
CA TYR A 139 -12.21 -0.69 -4.67
C TYR A 139 -12.09 -1.68 -5.82
N SER A 140 -10.95 -1.71 -6.53
CA SER A 140 -10.72 -2.63 -7.64
C SER A 140 -10.75 -4.09 -7.18
N MET A 141 -10.09 -4.38 -6.05
CA MET A 141 -10.06 -5.72 -5.45
C MET A 141 -11.43 -6.16 -4.89
N LEU A 142 -12.15 -5.26 -4.23
CA LEU A 142 -13.49 -5.58 -3.74
C LEU A 142 -14.47 -5.83 -4.91
N LEU A 143 -14.34 -5.08 -6.00
CA LEU A 143 -15.14 -5.29 -7.21
C LEU A 143 -14.89 -6.68 -7.80
N ASP A 144 -13.64 -7.12 -7.91
CA ASP A 144 -13.28 -8.44 -8.41
C ASP A 144 -13.94 -9.56 -7.60
N LEU A 145 -13.82 -9.49 -6.27
CA LEU A 145 -14.47 -10.46 -5.38
C LEU A 145 -15.99 -10.45 -5.53
N LYS A 146 -16.62 -9.28 -5.72
CA LYS A 146 -18.07 -9.18 -5.88
C LYS A 146 -18.56 -9.74 -7.22
N LEU A 147 -17.79 -9.56 -8.27
CA LEU A 147 -18.05 -10.17 -9.57
C LEU A 147 -17.89 -11.70 -9.50
N GLU A 148 -16.87 -12.19 -8.81
CA GLU A 148 -16.68 -13.63 -8.56
C GLU A 148 -17.86 -14.21 -7.76
N GLN A 149 -18.32 -13.54 -6.69
CA GLN A 149 -19.51 -13.95 -5.96
C GLN A 149 -20.76 -13.98 -6.84
N LYS A 150 -20.94 -12.97 -7.70
CA LYS A 150 -22.05 -12.93 -8.64
C LYS A 150 -22.02 -14.12 -9.60
N ALA A 151 -20.85 -14.47 -10.14
CA ALA A 151 -20.67 -15.62 -11.03
C ALA A 151 -20.97 -16.95 -10.31
N ASN A 152 -20.51 -17.11 -9.07
CA ASN A 152 -20.74 -18.34 -8.30
C ASN A 152 -22.21 -18.53 -7.89
N LEU A 153 -22.93 -17.44 -7.59
CA LEU A 153 -24.32 -17.48 -7.11
C LEU A 153 -25.35 -17.35 -8.23
N ASN A 154 -24.94 -17.03 -9.47
CA ASN A 154 -25.82 -16.70 -10.60
C ASN A 154 -26.96 -15.74 -10.21
N SER A 155 -26.64 -14.71 -9.40
CA SER A 155 -27.64 -13.83 -8.79
C SER A 155 -27.36 -12.35 -9.05
N ASN A 156 -28.38 -11.62 -9.48
CA ASN A 156 -28.30 -10.17 -9.73
C ASN A 156 -28.50 -9.33 -8.45
N LYS A 157 -28.58 -9.95 -7.27
CA LYS A 157 -28.78 -9.24 -5.98
C LYS A 157 -27.67 -8.22 -5.65
N ASN A 158 -26.52 -8.30 -6.30
CA ASN A 158 -25.36 -7.44 -6.03
C ASN A 158 -25.10 -6.39 -7.11
N ASP A 159 -25.97 -6.24 -8.12
CA ASP A 159 -25.70 -5.39 -9.29
C ASP A 159 -25.57 -3.90 -8.94
N GLU A 160 -26.45 -3.42 -8.07
CA GLU A 160 -26.39 -2.05 -7.56
C GLU A 160 -25.10 -1.82 -6.75
N LYS A 161 -24.70 -2.79 -5.91
CA LYS A 161 -23.45 -2.71 -5.14
C LYS A 161 -22.23 -2.69 -6.06
N ILE A 162 -22.23 -3.51 -7.10
CA ILE A 162 -21.17 -3.55 -8.11
C ILE A 162 -21.08 -2.19 -8.83
N SER A 163 -22.22 -1.63 -9.22
CA SER A 163 -22.29 -0.33 -9.87
C SER A 163 -21.78 0.80 -8.97
N ASN A 164 -22.15 0.78 -7.69
CA ASN A 164 -21.65 1.74 -6.70
C ASN A 164 -20.14 1.61 -6.47
N LEU A 165 -19.58 0.38 -6.46
CA LEU A 165 -18.14 0.16 -6.35
C LEU A 165 -17.38 0.71 -7.56
N ILE A 166 -17.92 0.49 -8.78
CA ILE A 166 -17.35 1.03 -10.02
C ILE A 166 -17.33 2.55 -9.96
N GLN A 167 -18.46 3.18 -9.65
CA GLN A 167 -18.55 4.64 -9.56
C GLN A 167 -17.62 5.21 -8.47
N SER A 168 -17.55 4.55 -7.31
CA SER A 168 -16.67 5.00 -6.22
C SER A 168 -15.21 4.89 -6.61
N GLY A 169 -14.79 3.76 -7.20
CA GLY A 169 -13.42 3.56 -7.67
C GLY A 169 -13.01 4.55 -8.77
N ILE A 170 -13.90 4.83 -9.73
CA ILE A 170 -13.68 5.85 -10.76
C ILE A 170 -13.49 7.23 -10.10
N LYS A 171 -14.43 7.66 -9.25
CA LYS A 171 -14.36 8.96 -8.57
C LYS A 171 -13.08 9.11 -7.74
N THR A 172 -12.65 8.05 -7.07
CA THR A 172 -11.40 8.06 -6.28
C THR A 172 -10.18 8.28 -7.17
N PHE A 173 -10.05 7.58 -8.29
CA PHE A 173 -8.92 7.77 -9.20
C PHE A 173 -9.01 9.09 -9.99
N GLU A 174 -10.21 9.55 -10.33
CA GLU A 174 -10.41 10.89 -10.89
C GLU A 174 -9.95 11.97 -9.92
N HIS A 175 -10.31 11.87 -8.64
CA HIS A 175 -9.81 12.79 -7.60
C HIS A 175 -8.30 12.73 -7.49
N PHE A 176 -7.70 11.52 -7.45
CA PHE A 176 -6.25 11.35 -7.49
C PHE A 176 -5.60 12.09 -8.68
N LEU A 177 -6.14 11.92 -9.89
CA LEU A 177 -5.64 12.60 -11.08
C LEU A 177 -5.81 14.13 -11.00
N LEU A 178 -6.90 14.63 -10.43
CA LEU A 178 -7.10 16.06 -10.19
C LEU A 178 -6.03 16.64 -9.27
N THR A 179 -5.57 15.88 -8.27
CA THR A 179 -4.48 16.34 -7.39
C THR A 179 -3.16 16.55 -8.13
N MET A 180 -3.01 16.02 -9.34
CA MET A 180 -1.81 16.14 -10.19
C MET A 180 -1.87 17.32 -11.16
N ASN A 181 -3.01 18.01 -11.24
CA ASN A 181 -3.15 19.19 -12.09
C ASN A 181 -2.29 20.35 -11.59
N ASP A 182 -1.93 21.25 -12.51
CA ASP A 182 -1.26 22.49 -12.17
C ASP A 182 -2.15 23.35 -11.24
N LYS A 183 -1.62 23.77 -10.10
CA LYS A 183 -2.38 24.49 -9.07
C LYS A 183 -2.95 25.83 -9.53
N LYS A 184 -2.34 26.48 -10.53
CA LYS A 184 -2.76 27.81 -11.02
C LYS A 184 -3.77 27.70 -12.15
N THR A 185 -3.58 26.75 -13.05
CA THR A 185 -4.40 26.60 -14.26
C THR A 185 -5.45 25.51 -14.16
N ASN A 186 -5.33 24.61 -13.17
CA ASN A 186 -6.10 23.38 -13.03
C ASN A 186 -6.09 22.51 -14.30
N LYS A 187 -5.05 22.64 -15.12
CA LYS A 187 -4.86 21.84 -16.33
C LYS A 187 -3.93 20.66 -16.04
N LYS A 188 -4.13 19.57 -16.79
CA LYS A 188 -3.20 18.44 -16.81
C LYS A 188 -1.85 18.94 -17.35
N PRO A 189 -0.74 18.64 -16.68
CA PRO A 189 0.58 18.99 -17.18
C PRO A 189 0.94 18.12 -18.40
N ASP A 190 1.77 18.65 -19.28
CA ASP A 190 2.23 17.91 -20.47
C ASP A 190 3.17 16.76 -20.11
N THR A 191 3.91 16.91 -19.01
CA THR A 191 4.80 15.90 -18.44
C THR A 191 4.59 15.80 -16.93
N TYR A 192 4.68 14.58 -16.41
CA TYR A 192 4.55 14.31 -14.98
C TYR A 192 5.94 14.09 -14.37
N ALA A 193 6.07 14.37 -13.07
CA ALA A 193 7.28 14.00 -12.34
C ALA A 193 7.46 12.48 -12.31
N ASP A 194 8.70 12.03 -12.47
CA ASP A 194 9.06 10.61 -12.58
C ASP A 194 8.52 9.77 -11.42
N GLU A 195 8.47 10.33 -10.19
CA GLU A 195 7.96 9.63 -9.00
C GLU A 195 6.46 9.29 -9.05
N TYR A 196 5.65 10.03 -9.80
CA TYR A 196 4.20 9.78 -9.92
C TYR A 196 3.79 9.17 -11.25
N ILE A 197 4.68 9.12 -12.24
CA ILE A 197 4.32 8.75 -13.62
C ILE A 197 3.66 7.37 -13.68
N ARG A 198 4.21 6.39 -12.94
CA ARG A 198 3.65 5.04 -12.84
C ARG A 198 2.24 5.08 -12.23
N SER A 199 2.07 5.72 -11.08
CA SER A 199 0.77 5.81 -10.39
C SER A 199 -0.28 6.54 -11.22
N ILE A 200 0.10 7.57 -11.99
CA ILE A 200 -0.81 8.31 -12.86
C ILE A 200 -1.31 7.43 -14.01
N LEU A 201 -0.40 6.71 -14.67
CA LEU A 201 -0.78 5.81 -15.77
C LEU A 201 -1.59 4.62 -15.26
N LEU A 202 -1.25 4.10 -14.08
CA LEU A 202 -2.06 3.07 -13.41
C LEU A 202 -3.45 3.60 -13.03
N ALA A 203 -3.60 4.85 -12.61
CA ALA A 203 -4.92 5.42 -12.32
C ALA A 203 -5.81 5.41 -13.57
N TYR A 204 -5.29 5.83 -14.74
CA TYR A 204 -6.01 5.70 -16.01
C TYR A 204 -6.35 4.24 -16.34
N PHE A 205 -5.41 3.31 -16.11
CA PHE A 205 -5.62 1.89 -16.34
C PHE A 205 -6.76 1.34 -15.47
N TYR A 206 -6.76 1.69 -14.17
CA TYR A 206 -7.82 1.29 -13.25
C TYR A 206 -9.18 1.88 -13.61
N ILE A 207 -9.25 3.17 -14.01
CA ILE A 207 -10.49 3.78 -14.49
C ILE A 207 -11.03 3.00 -15.69
N GLY A 208 -10.17 2.70 -16.69
CA GLY A 208 -10.55 1.86 -17.82
C GLY A 208 -11.06 0.48 -17.39
N ARG A 209 -10.36 -0.16 -16.45
CA ARG A 209 -10.74 -1.46 -15.88
C ARG A 209 -12.10 -1.42 -15.18
N PHE A 210 -12.40 -0.36 -14.42
CA PHE A 210 -13.70 -0.17 -13.79
C PHE A 210 -14.82 -0.06 -14.84
N HIS A 211 -14.62 0.78 -15.86
CA HIS A 211 -15.58 0.93 -16.95
C HIS A 211 -15.81 -0.40 -17.69
N SER A 212 -14.76 -1.14 -18.04
CA SER A 212 -14.86 -2.42 -18.75
C SER A 212 -15.70 -3.49 -18.02
N LYS A 213 -15.85 -3.35 -16.70
CA LYS A 213 -16.60 -4.26 -15.81
C LYS A 213 -18.03 -3.80 -15.53
N SER A 214 -18.47 -2.68 -16.11
CA SER A 214 -19.83 -2.19 -15.89
C SER A 214 -20.89 -3.14 -16.45
N ILE A 215 -21.93 -3.36 -15.66
CA ILE A 215 -23.08 -4.22 -16.01
C ILE A 215 -24.15 -3.39 -16.74
N HIS A 216 -24.31 -2.13 -16.36
CA HIS A 216 -25.25 -1.19 -16.96
C HIS A 216 -24.57 -0.28 -17.99
N ASN A 217 -25.34 0.31 -18.90
CA ASN A 217 -24.85 1.25 -19.94
C ASN A 217 -23.57 0.76 -20.65
N ARG A 218 -23.51 -0.54 -20.95
CA ARG A 218 -22.26 -1.22 -21.35
C ARG A 218 -21.56 -0.57 -22.54
N LEU A 219 -22.32 -0.06 -23.51
CA LEU A 219 -21.76 0.62 -24.68
C LEU A 219 -20.95 1.86 -24.28
N GLU A 220 -21.57 2.77 -23.52
CA GLU A 220 -20.94 4.00 -23.04
C GLU A 220 -19.72 3.69 -22.18
N HIS A 221 -19.82 2.72 -21.25
CA HIS A 221 -18.67 2.35 -20.44
C HIS A 221 -17.53 1.72 -21.26
N ILE A 222 -17.81 0.91 -22.27
CA ILE A 222 -16.75 0.35 -23.12
C ILE A 222 -16.06 1.45 -23.94
N GLU A 223 -16.81 2.45 -24.43
CA GLU A 223 -16.23 3.64 -25.08
C GLU A 223 -15.33 4.42 -24.11
N GLN A 224 -15.77 4.63 -22.87
CA GLN A 224 -14.92 5.25 -21.84
C GLN A 224 -13.66 4.43 -21.53
N SER A 225 -13.77 3.11 -21.45
CA SER A 225 -12.62 2.22 -21.25
C SER A 225 -11.60 2.34 -22.38
N LEU A 226 -12.07 2.42 -23.63
CA LEU A 226 -11.21 2.62 -24.80
C LEU A 226 -10.48 3.97 -24.71
N ASN A 227 -11.20 5.03 -24.36
CA ASN A 227 -10.60 6.35 -24.20
C ASN A 227 -9.47 6.35 -23.15
N GLN A 228 -9.67 5.71 -21.99
CA GLN A 228 -8.63 5.65 -20.96
C GLN A 228 -7.39 4.86 -21.43
N TYR A 229 -7.58 3.75 -22.14
CA TYR A 229 -6.45 2.97 -22.65
C TYR A 229 -5.69 3.71 -23.76
N ASN A 230 -6.38 4.47 -24.62
CA ASN A 230 -5.73 5.33 -25.62
C ASN A 230 -4.83 6.39 -24.95
N ILE A 231 -5.28 7.01 -23.86
CA ILE A 231 -4.47 8.01 -23.11
C ILE A 231 -3.12 7.41 -22.70
N ILE A 232 -3.10 6.16 -22.22
CA ILE A 232 -1.87 5.49 -21.78
C ILE A 232 -0.97 5.21 -22.98
N VAL A 233 -1.52 4.64 -24.06
CA VAL A 233 -0.74 4.31 -25.27
C VAL A 233 -0.14 5.57 -25.89
N ASP A 234 -0.95 6.61 -26.09
CA ASP A 234 -0.51 7.89 -26.64
C ASP A 234 0.58 8.55 -25.80
N TYR A 235 0.52 8.41 -24.47
CA TYR A 235 1.51 8.98 -23.57
C TYR A 235 2.85 8.22 -23.64
N VAL A 236 2.82 6.87 -23.61
CA VAL A 236 4.03 6.05 -23.71
C VAL A 236 4.68 6.18 -25.09
N ASP A 237 3.89 6.26 -26.16
CA ASP A 237 4.42 6.45 -27.52
C ASP A 237 5.14 7.80 -27.68
N LYS A 238 4.70 8.84 -26.96
CA LYS A 238 5.39 10.15 -26.88
C LYS A 238 6.60 10.13 -25.94
N HIS A 239 6.61 9.27 -24.92
CA HIS A 239 7.64 9.19 -23.90
C HIS A 239 8.13 7.74 -23.71
N PRO A 240 8.94 7.19 -24.63
CA PRO A 240 9.34 5.78 -24.61
C PRO A 240 10.06 5.33 -23.33
N ASN A 241 10.75 6.24 -22.66
CA ASN A 241 11.45 5.97 -21.39
C ASN A 241 10.51 5.47 -20.28
N VAL A 242 9.21 5.77 -20.39
CA VAL A 242 8.20 5.42 -19.38
C VAL A 242 7.80 3.94 -19.46
N LEU A 243 8.08 3.28 -20.58
CA LEU A 243 7.68 1.90 -20.85
C LEU A 243 8.17 0.93 -19.77
N GLU A 244 9.40 1.10 -19.27
CA GLU A 244 9.99 0.26 -18.22
C GLU A 244 9.13 0.22 -16.95
N TYR A 245 8.41 1.30 -16.64
CA TYR A 245 7.59 1.38 -15.44
C TYR A 245 6.20 0.78 -15.59
N ILE A 246 5.70 0.49 -16.79
CA ILE A 246 4.30 0.05 -17.01
C ILE A 246 4.16 -0.93 -18.19
N GLU A 247 5.21 -1.67 -18.53
CA GLU A 247 5.27 -2.52 -19.71
C GLU A 247 4.09 -3.49 -19.79
N GLN A 248 3.75 -4.14 -18.67
CA GLN A 248 2.66 -5.11 -18.59
C GLN A 248 1.31 -4.45 -18.89
N GLU A 249 0.99 -3.34 -18.22
CA GLU A 249 -0.26 -2.61 -18.39
C GLU A 249 -0.35 -1.97 -19.77
N TYR A 250 0.75 -1.45 -20.31
CA TYR A 250 0.82 -0.89 -21.65
C TYR A 250 0.53 -1.94 -22.72
N ASN A 251 1.11 -3.14 -22.62
CA ASN A 251 0.84 -4.24 -23.54
C ASN A 251 -0.64 -4.64 -23.51
N ILE A 252 -1.24 -4.72 -22.32
CA ILE A 252 -2.68 -4.95 -22.16
C ILE A 252 -3.48 -3.84 -22.83
N CYS A 253 -3.12 -2.56 -22.62
CA CYS A 253 -3.79 -1.43 -23.26
C CYS A 253 -3.70 -1.50 -24.78
N LYS A 254 -2.53 -1.81 -25.35
CA LYS A 254 -2.34 -2.00 -26.79
C LYS A 254 -3.23 -3.09 -27.38
N GLU A 255 -3.40 -4.21 -26.68
CA GLU A 255 -4.33 -5.23 -27.12
C GLU A 255 -5.78 -4.75 -27.02
N MET A 256 -6.14 -4.09 -25.92
CA MET A 256 -7.51 -3.61 -25.69
C MET A 256 -7.94 -2.55 -26.70
N ILE A 257 -7.07 -1.62 -27.12
CA ILE A 257 -7.43 -0.59 -28.12
C ILE A 257 -7.76 -1.21 -29.49
N ASN A 258 -7.23 -2.40 -29.80
CA ASN A 258 -7.56 -3.14 -31.02
C ASN A 258 -8.86 -3.95 -30.87
N LEU A 259 -9.14 -4.47 -29.68
CA LEU A 259 -10.28 -5.36 -29.42
C LEU A 259 -11.59 -4.63 -29.09
N LEU A 260 -11.51 -3.54 -28.31
CA LEU A 260 -12.71 -2.83 -27.84
C LEU A 260 -13.53 -2.18 -28.96
N PRO A 261 -12.95 -1.59 -30.03
CA PRO A 261 -13.73 -1.05 -31.15
C PRO A 261 -14.65 -2.09 -31.79
N LEU A 262 -14.14 -3.30 -32.03
CA LEU A 262 -14.93 -4.42 -32.58
C LEU A 262 -16.10 -4.80 -31.65
N LYS A 263 -15.89 -4.71 -30.34
CA LYS A 263 -16.92 -4.97 -29.34
C LYS A 263 -17.98 -3.86 -29.30
N ILE A 264 -17.57 -2.60 -29.47
CA ILE A 264 -18.46 -1.43 -29.56
C ILE A 264 -19.38 -1.57 -30.77
N GLU A 265 -18.83 -1.89 -31.95
CA GLU A 265 -19.61 -2.09 -33.18
C GLU A 265 -20.66 -3.19 -33.01
N LYS A 266 -20.26 -4.35 -32.46
CA LYS A 266 -21.20 -5.44 -32.17
C LYS A 266 -22.32 -5.01 -31.22
N LEU A 267 -22.02 -4.23 -30.18
CA LEU A 267 -23.04 -3.76 -29.24
C LEU A 267 -23.98 -2.72 -29.86
N ARG A 268 -23.51 -1.92 -30.81
CA ARG A 268 -24.35 -0.98 -31.57
C ARG A 268 -25.34 -1.69 -32.49
N GLN A 269 -24.96 -2.84 -33.04
CA GLN A 269 -25.82 -3.66 -33.92
C GLN A 269 -26.93 -4.43 -33.18
N ILE A 270 -26.81 -4.61 -31.87
CA ILE A 270 -27.78 -5.35 -31.03
C ILE A 270 -28.88 -4.43 -30.47
N LYS A 271 -28.70 -3.10 -30.56
CA LYS A 271 -29.71 -2.10 -30.21
C LYS A 271 -30.67 -1.87 -31.37
#